data_AF-A0A0Q3HQH1-F1
#
_entry.id   AF-A0A0Q3HQH1-F1
#
_cell.length_a   1.000
_cell.length_b   1.000
_cell.length_c   1.000
_cell.angle_alpha   90.00
_cell.angle_beta   90.00
_cell.angle_gamma   90.00
#
_symmetry.space_group_name_H-M   'P 1'
#
loop_
_entity.id
_entity.type
_entity.pdbx_description
1 polymer ?
#
loop_
_entity_poly.entity_id
_entity_poly.type
_entity_poly.pdbx_seq_one_letter_code
_entity_poly.pdbx_strand_id
1 'polypeptide(L)'
;MSLIFSSCSTHDEVTAEKLDANTSKVNFTTSSRLQDYNEEYYQNMMSTLRSNIDDILNESKPANINLYDYKVRLLKGELQLPEKSYQRISNVSENLLTYGRNLAITNKVDVNLEDDSELLALGGLFSPGDNINVTFPGDNLMQVNGNVLTWGEVAECVAVGVGADAVFALSGSGATAWTAAALTRAFSAIAKRFLGPIGVAIAVVTFGVCIAQQAND
;
A
#
# COMPACT_ATOMS: atom_id res chain seq x y z
N MET A 1 -10.13 -0.16 61.99
CA MET A 1 -10.13 -1.47 62.68
C MET A 1 -11.12 -2.36 61.96
N SER A 2 -10.82 -3.65 61.78
CA SER A 2 -11.36 -4.52 60.72
C SER A 2 -12.87 -4.82 60.73
N LEU A 3 -13.44 -5.06 59.54
CA LEU A 3 -14.44 -6.07 59.11
C LEU A 3 -14.45 -6.05 57.55
N ILE A 4 -14.76 -7.08 56.75
CA ILE A 4 -14.72 -8.56 56.87
C ILE A 4 -14.56 -9.16 55.43
N PHE A 5 -14.36 -10.49 55.27
CA PHE A 5 -14.30 -11.20 53.96
C PHE A 5 -15.68 -11.74 53.48
N SER A 6 -15.69 -12.37 52.28
CA SER A 6 -16.78 -13.21 51.68
C SER A 6 -17.90 -12.45 50.94
N SER A 7 -18.60 -12.97 49.91
CA SER A 7 -18.63 -14.31 49.27
C SER A 7 -19.09 -14.21 47.80
N CYS A 8 -18.88 -15.26 46.98
CA CYS A 8 -19.63 -15.48 45.72
C CYS A 8 -21.10 -15.85 46.00
N SER A 9 -22.04 -15.56 45.07
CA SER A 9 -22.64 -16.55 44.14
C SER A 9 -23.94 -16.06 43.46
N THR A 10 -24.09 -16.34 42.16
CA THR A 10 -25.31 -16.69 41.35
C THR A 10 -26.72 -16.40 41.94
N HIS A 11 -27.70 -15.87 41.19
CA HIS A 11 -28.38 -16.54 40.05
C HIS A 11 -29.44 -15.60 39.36
N ASP A 12 -29.85 -15.99 38.15
CA ASP A 12 -31.14 -15.79 37.45
C ASP A 12 -31.59 -14.51 36.67
N GLU A 13 -32.04 -14.84 35.45
CA GLU A 13 -33.09 -14.31 34.56
C GLU A 13 -33.18 -12.84 34.07
N VAL A 14 -32.75 -12.67 32.81
CA VAL A 14 -33.54 -12.17 31.66
C VAL A 14 -34.64 -11.12 31.92
N THR A 15 -34.37 -9.89 31.47
CA THR A 15 -35.37 -9.07 30.76
C THR A 15 -34.72 -8.39 29.57
N ALA A 16 -35.35 -8.47 28.40
CA ALA A 16 -34.86 -7.85 27.17
C ALA A 16 -35.33 -6.41 27.05
N GLU A 17 -34.42 -5.46 26.84
CA GLU A 17 -34.80 -4.14 26.32
C GLU A 17 -33.76 -3.58 25.32
N LYS A 18 -34.28 -3.24 24.13
CA LYS A 18 -33.79 -2.28 23.11
C LYS A 18 -32.30 -2.23 22.75
N LEU A 19 -32.02 -2.74 21.54
CA LEU A 19 -31.62 -1.93 20.38
C LEU A 19 -30.73 -0.70 20.66
N ASP A 20 -29.44 -0.82 20.33
CA ASP A 20 -28.64 0.31 19.83
C ASP A 20 -27.74 -0.15 18.68
N ALA A 21 -27.52 0.74 17.72
CA ALA A 21 -26.95 0.40 16.42
C ALA A 21 -25.41 0.51 16.39
N ASN A 22 -24.84 -0.12 15.35
CA ASN A 22 -23.56 0.25 14.75
C ASN A 22 -22.29 0.08 15.62
N THR A 23 -21.81 -1.16 15.72
CA THR A 23 -20.36 -1.44 15.78
C THR A 23 -20.07 -2.75 15.06
N SER A 24 -20.03 -2.72 13.73
CA SER A 24 -19.43 -3.79 12.94
C SER A 24 -17.89 -3.72 13.02
N LYS A 25 -17.35 -3.91 14.22
CA LYS A 25 -15.95 -4.33 14.36
C LYS A 25 -15.89 -5.74 13.80
N VAL A 26 -15.44 -5.85 12.55
CA VAL A 26 -15.15 -7.13 11.93
C VAL A 26 -14.11 -7.81 12.81
N ASN A 27 -14.51 -8.88 13.49
CA ASN A 27 -13.59 -9.72 14.25
C ASN A 27 -12.62 -10.33 13.25
N PHE A 28 -11.43 -9.75 13.12
CA PHE A 28 -10.32 -10.32 12.37
C PHE A 28 -9.89 -11.60 13.08
N THR A 29 -10.54 -12.71 12.73
CA THR A 29 -10.26 -14.01 13.30
C THR A 29 -8.85 -14.41 12.93
N THR A 30 -8.05 -14.71 13.97
CA THR A 30 -6.66 -15.15 13.91
C THR A 30 -6.52 -16.50 13.20
N SER A 31 -6.70 -16.49 11.88
CA SER A 31 -6.69 -17.66 10.99
C SER A 31 -5.98 -17.41 9.66
N SER A 32 -5.32 -16.25 9.49
CA SER A 32 -4.23 -16.12 8.53
C SER A 32 -3.02 -16.89 9.06
N ARG A 33 -2.97 -18.22 8.78
CA ARG A 33 -1.66 -18.86 8.60
C ARG A 33 -0.92 -17.99 7.59
N LEU A 34 0.33 -17.62 7.91
CA LEU A 34 1.21 -16.87 7.01
C LEU A 34 1.09 -17.48 5.62
N GLN A 35 0.44 -16.75 4.70
CA GLN A 35 0.34 -17.20 3.32
C GLN A 35 1.74 -17.13 2.74
N ASP A 36 2.21 -18.25 2.22
CA ASP A 36 3.49 -18.31 1.53
C ASP A 36 3.28 -17.72 0.13
N TYR A 37 3.43 -16.40 0.04
CA TYR A 37 3.28 -15.67 -1.22
C TYR A 37 4.47 -16.02 -2.11
N ASN A 38 4.22 -16.73 -3.20
CA ASN A 38 5.23 -16.95 -4.22
C ASN A 38 5.19 -15.83 -5.27
N GLU A 39 6.26 -15.74 -6.07
CA GLU A 39 6.40 -14.69 -7.09
C GLU A 39 5.27 -14.71 -8.12
N GLU A 40 4.82 -15.89 -8.56
CA GLU A 40 3.70 -16.03 -9.51
C GLU A 40 2.39 -15.42 -8.98
N TYR A 41 2.04 -15.72 -7.73
CA TYR A 41 0.86 -15.15 -7.09
C TYR A 41 1.00 -13.63 -6.93
N TYR A 42 2.17 -13.15 -6.54
CA TYR A 42 2.45 -11.72 -6.39
C TYR A 42 2.28 -10.96 -7.71
N GLN A 43 2.90 -11.45 -8.79
CA GLN A 43 2.78 -10.84 -10.12
C GLN A 43 1.34 -10.86 -10.64
N ASN A 44 0.61 -11.97 -10.43
CA ASN A 44 -0.81 -12.04 -10.78
C ASN A 44 -1.67 -11.07 -9.95
N MET A 45 -1.40 -10.93 -8.65
CA MET A 45 -2.08 -9.98 -7.76
C MET A 45 -1.85 -8.54 -8.23
N MET A 46 -0.61 -8.15 -8.52
CA MET A 46 -0.26 -6.79 -8.98
C MET A 46 -0.84 -6.48 -10.36
N SER A 47 -0.79 -7.44 -11.30
CA SER A 47 -1.42 -7.32 -12.62
C SER A 47 -2.94 -7.17 -12.53
N THR A 48 -3.60 -7.99 -11.69
CA THR A 48 -5.04 -7.92 -11.44
C THR A 48 -5.44 -6.60 -10.78
N LEU A 49 -4.68 -6.15 -9.78
CA LEU A 49 -4.90 -4.87 -9.10
C LEU A 49 -4.80 -3.70 -10.09
N ARG A 50 -3.75 -3.68 -10.93
CA ARG A 50 -3.59 -2.69 -12.00
C ARG A 50 -4.80 -2.67 -12.92
N SER A 51 -5.22 -3.82 -13.46
CA SER A 51 -6.37 -3.87 -14.38
C SER A 51 -7.64 -3.33 -13.72
N ASN A 52 -7.93 -3.77 -12.50
CA ASN A 52 -9.10 -3.32 -11.76
C ASN A 52 -9.07 -1.80 -11.50
N ILE A 53 -7.92 -1.24 -11.11
CA ILE A 53 -7.75 0.21 -10.92
C ILE A 53 -7.94 0.94 -12.25
N ASP A 54 -7.36 0.44 -13.34
CA ASP A 54 -7.46 1.06 -14.67
C ASP A 54 -8.90 1.09 -15.18
N ASP A 55 -9.68 0.02 -14.96
CA ASP A 55 -11.10 -0.06 -15.27
C ASP A 55 -11.94 0.90 -14.41
N ILE A 56 -11.76 0.90 -13.08
CA ILE A 56 -12.47 1.80 -12.16
C ILE A 56 -12.19 3.27 -12.49
N LEU A 57 -10.94 3.60 -12.85
CA LEU A 57 -10.56 4.95 -13.23
C LEU A 57 -11.12 5.31 -14.62
N ASN A 58 -11.10 4.41 -15.60
CA ASN A 58 -11.72 4.64 -16.91
C ASN A 58 -13.22 4.97 -16.82
N GLU A 59 -13.96 4.31 -15.90
CA GLU A 59 -15.37 4.62 -15.64
C GLU A 59 -15.61 6.04 -15.10
N SER A 60 -14.68 6.59 -14.29
CA SER A 60 -14.83 7.92 -13.66
C SER A 60 -14.08 9.06 -14.36
N LYS A 61 -13.28 8.74 -15.38
CA LYS A 61 -12.41 9.67 -16.08
C LYS A 61 -13.20 10.63 -16.99
N PRO A 62 -12.93 11.95 -16.96
CA PRO A 62 -13.41 12.89 -17.96
C PRO A 62 -13.10 12.46 -19.41
N ALA A 63 -14.02 12.72 -20.34
CA ALA A 63 -13.88 12.29 -21.74
C ALA A 63 -12.71 12.97 -22.48
N ASN A 64 -12.26 14.13 -22.03
CA ASN A 64 -11.23 14.97 -22.66
C ASN A 64 -9.79 14.73 -22.18
N ILE A 65 -9.56 13.75 -21.29
CA ILE A 65 -8.22 13.35 -20.85
C ILE A 65 -8.03 11.84 -21.04
N ASN A 66 -6.79 11.38 -21.25
CA ASN A 66 -6.47 9.96 -21.28
C ASN A 66 -6.28 9.40 -19.85
N LEU A 67 -6.24 8.07 -19.70
CA LEU A 67 -6.15 7.42 -18.39
C LEU A 67 -4.87 7.76 -17.63
N TYR A 68 -3.76 7.89 -18.35
CA TYR A 68 -2.47 8.24 -17.77
C TYR A 68 -2.49 9.65 -17.16
N ASP A 69 -2.94 10.65 -17.93
CA ASP A 69 -3.12 12.02 -17.44
C ASP A 69 -4.08 12.08 -16.24
N TYR A 70 -5.13 11.25 -16.24
CA TYR A 70 -6.07 11.20 -15.12
C TYR A 70 -5.40 10.71 -13.83
N LYS A 71 -4.63 9.62 -13.88
CA LYS A 71 -3.83 9.13 -12.75
C LYS A 71 -2.87 10.20 -12.23
N VAL A 72 -2.10 10.83 -13.11
CA VAL A 72 -1.12 11.87 -12.74
C VAL A 72 -1.81 13.07 -12.07
N ARG A 73 -2.95 13.52 -12.60
CA ARG A 73 -3.71 14.64 -12.01
C ARG A 73 -4.36 14.30 -10.66
N LEU A 74 -4.84 13.07 -10.50
CA LEU A 74 -5.33 12.54 -9.22
C LEU A 74 -4.20 12.53 -8.16
N LEU A 75 -3.02 12.03 -8.54
CA LEU A 75 -1.83 11.96 -7.67
C LEU A 75 -1.24 13.33 -7.32
N LYS A 76 -1.52 14.36 -8.11
CA LYS A 76 -1.18 15.77 -7.82
C LYS A 76 -2.27 16.55 -7.06
N GLY A 77 -3.43 15.93 -6.82
CA GLY A 77 -4.59 16.62 -6.24
C GLY A 77 -5.26 17.66 -7.14
N GLU A 78 -4.93 17.68 -8.44
CA GLU A 78 -5.58 18.54 -9.43
C GLU A 78 -7.02 18.06 -9.73
N LEU A 79 -7.32 16.79 -9.45
CA LEU A 79 -8.63 16.17 -9.58
C LEU A 79 -8.97 15.38 -8.32
N GLN A 80 -10.25 15.28 -8.01
CA GLN A 80 -10.77 14.41 -6.95
C GLN A 80 -11.30 13.11 -7.54
N LEU A 81 -11.09 12.01 -6.82
CA LEU A 81 -11.65 10.70 -7.15
C LEU A 81 -13.10 10.63 -6.62
N PRO A 82 -14.11 10.22 -7.42
CA PRO A 82 -15.46 10.03 -6.91
C PRO A 82 -15.52 8.95 -5.83
N GLU A 83 -16.32 9.14 -4.79
CA GLU A 83 -16.45 8.23 -3.64
C GLU A 83 -16.69 6.76 -4.04
N LYS A 84 -17.54 6.52 -5.04
CA LYS A 84 -17.79 5.16 -5.59
C LYS A 84 -16.52 4.52 -6.16
N SER A 85 -15.66 5.30 -6.80
CA SER A 85 -14.37 4.82 -7.31
C SER A 85 -13.37 4.63 -6.18
N TYR A 86 -13.33 5.53 -5.19
CA TYR A 86 -12.49 5.40 -3.99
C TYR A 86 -12.78 4.08 -3.25
N GLN A 87 -14.04 3.81 -2.92
CA GLN A 87 -14.46 2.58 -2.23
C GLN A 87 -14.12 1.31 -3.03
N ARG A 88 -14.30 1.34 -4.35
CA ARG A 88 -13.94 0.21 -5.22
C ARG A 88 -12.44 -0.03 -5.29
N ILE A 89 -11.61 1.02 -5.39
CA ILE A 89 -10.15 0.86 -5.35
C ILE A 89 -9.72 0.31 -3.99
N SER A 90 -10.31 0.79 -2.89
CA SER A 90 -10.07 0.27 -1.54
C SER A 90 -10.30 -1.24 -1.46
N ASN A 91 -11.45 -1.69 -1.96
CA ASN A 91 -11.84 -3.10 -1.95
C ASN A 91 -10.92 -3.98 -2.82
N VAL A 92 -10.53 -3.55 -4.02
CA VAL A 92 -9.62 -4.37 -4.86
C VAL A 92 -8.18 -4.37 -4.34
N SER A 93 -7.82 -3.39 -3.51
CA SER A 93 -6.49 -3.29 -2.88
C SER A 93 -6.32 -4.17 -1.63
N GLU A 94 -7.38 -4.80 -1.11
CA GLU A 94 -7.33 -5.61 0.13
C GLU A 94 -6.30 -6.76 0.08
N ASN A 95 -6.11 -7.39 -1.09
CA ASN A 95 -5.11 -8.43 -1.27
C ASN A 95 -3.68 -7.89 -1.11
N LEU A 96 -3.41 -6.72 -1.70
CA LEU A 96 -2.10 -6.04 -1.58
C LEU A 96 -1.86 -5.57 -0.14
N LEU A 97 -2.90 -5.04 0.51
CA LEU A 97 -2.85 -4.62 1.91
C LEU A 97 -2.52 -5.81 2.83
N THR A 98 -3.17 -6.95 2.60
CA THR A 98 -2.95 -8.19 3.35
C THR A 98 -1.55 -8.75 3.10
N TYR A 99 -1.08 -8.72 1.84
CA TYR A 99 0.30 -9.08 1.49
C TYR A 99 1.31 -8.19 2.22
N GLY A 100 1.19 -6.86 2.13
CA GLY A 100 2.08 -5.91 2.81
C GLY A 100 2.11 -6.12 4.33
N ARG A 101 0.95 -6.39 4.96
CA ARG A 101 0.89 -6.73 6.40
C ARG A 101 1.63 -8.02 6.73
N ASN A 102 1.43 -9.07 5.94
CA ASN A 102 2.15 -10.34 6.11
C ASN A 102 3.67 -10.17 5.89
N LEU A 103 4.06 -9.35 4.92
CA LEU A 103 5.46 -9.04 4.61
C LEU A 103 6.15 -8.29 5.75
N ALA A 104 5.47 -7.27 6.32
CA ALA A 104 5.94 -6.52 7.48
C ALA A 104 6.16 -7.42 8.70
N ILE A 105 5.17 -8.27 9.03
CA ILE A 105 5.22 -9.17 10.19
C ILE A 105 6.33 -10.21 10.03
N THR A 106 6.44 -10.84 8.84
CA THR A 106 7.39 -11.93 8.57
C THR A 106 8.83 -11.42 8.63
N ASN A 107 9.11 -10.28 8.00
CA ASN A 107 10.46 -9.71 7.92
C ASN A 107 10.78 -8.73 9.05
N LYS A 108 9.85 -8.51 9.99
CA LYS A 108 9.95 -7.53 11.09
C LYS A 108 10.29 -6.12 10.61
N VAL A 109 9.69 -5.71 9.49
CA VAL A 109 9.87 -4.38 8.93
C VAL A 109 9.22 -3.36 9.87
N ASP A 110 9.99 -2.35 10.28
CA ASP A 110 9.50 -1.23 11.07
C ASP A 110 8.59 -0.32 10.22
N VAL A 111 7.31 -0.66 10.13
CA VAL A 111 6.23 0.12 9.50
C VAL A 111 4.99 0.11 10.38
N ASN A 112 4.12 1.10 10.23
CA ASN A 112 2.87 1.15 10.98
C ASN A 112 1.85 0.14 10.40
N LEU A 113 1.54 -0.92 11.16
CA LEU A 113 0.55 -1.93 10.77
C LEU A 113 -0.91 -1.43 10.75
N GLU A 114 -1.15 -0.22 11.27
CA GLU A 114 -2.43 0.50 11.25
C GLU A 114 -2.51 1.56 10.13
N ASP A 115 -1.41 1.88 9.43
CA ASP A 115 -1.45 2.77 8.27
C ASP A 115 -1.47 1.95 6.97
N ASP A 116 -2.67 1.80 6.41
CA ASP A 116 -2.88 1.13 5.12
C ASP A 116 -2.02 1.75 3.99
N SER A 117 -1.62 3.01 4.10
CA SER A 117 -0.71 3.68 3.16
C SER A 117 0.71 3.10 3.23
N GLU A 118 1.22 2.79 4.43
CA GLU A 118 2.53 2.14 4.59
C GLU A 118 2.46 0.68 4.16
N LEU A 119 1.37 -0.02 4.48
CA LEU A 119 1.19 -1.41 4.08
C LEU A 119 1.04 -1.60 2.56
N LEU A 120 0.28 -0.73 1.88
CA LEU A 120 0.16 -0.75 0.42
C LEU A 120 1.46 -0.36 -0.27
N ALA A 121 2.22 0.60 0.29
CA ALA A 121 3.54 0.94 -0.23
C ALA A 121 4.54 -0.21 -0.05
N LEU A 122 4.59 -0.84 1.14
CA LEU A 122 5.45 -2.00 1.38
C LEU A 122 5.09 -3.16 0.46
N GLY A 123 3.79 -3.49 0.35
CA GLY A 123 3.33 -4.56 -0.51
C GLY A 123 3.53 -4.29 -2.00
N GLY A 124 3.50 -3.03 -2.44
CA GLY A 124 3.66 -2.68 -3.87
C GLY A 124 5.10 -2.40 -4.30
N LEU A 125 6.03 -2.20 -3.37
CA LEU A 125 7.44 -1.92 -3.64
C LEU A 125 8.35 -3.16 -3.55
N PHE A 126 7.93 -4.22 -2.87
CA PHE A 126 8.75 -5.41 -2.61
C PHE A 126 8.01 -6.71 -2.95
N SER A 127 8.57 -7.52 -3.84
CA SER A 127 8.11 -8.88 -4.13
C SER A 127 8.53 -9.86 -3.03
N PRO A 128 7.95 -11.08 -2.98
CA PRO A 128 8.35 -12.09 -2.01
C PRO A 128 9.80 -12.58 -2.17
N GLY A 129 10.40 -12.39 -3.35
CA GLY A 129 11.80 -12.70 -3.62
C GLY A 129 12.79 -11.61 -3.22
N ASP A 130 12.32 -10.40 -2.90
CA ASP A 130 13.18 -9.26 -2.62
C ASP A 130 13.84 -9.35 -1.24
N ASN A 131 15.11 -8.95 -1.18
CA ASN A 131 15.85 -8.90 0.07
C ASN A 131 15.51 -7.62 0.85
N ILE A 132 14.37 -7.64 1.55
CA ILE A 132 13.85 -6.52 2.36
C ILE A 132 14.82 -6.05 3.47
N ASN A 133 15.82 -6.88 3.80
CA ASN A 133 16.86 -6.59 4.78
C ASN A 133 18.16 -6.01 4.14
N VAL A 134 18.24 -5.83 2.81
CA VAL A 134 19.29 -4.97 2.26
C VAL A 134 18.99 -3.51 2.57
N THR A 135 20.07 -2.76 2.80
CA THR A 135 20.02 -1.32 2.69
C THR A 135 20.32 -0.98 1.23
N PHE A 136 19.34 -0.45 0.50
CA PHE A 136 19.49 -0.08 -0.90
C PHE A 136 20.56 1.00 -0.99
N PRO A 137 21.71 0.75 -1.67
CA PRO A 137 22.72 1.77 -1.83
C PRO A 137 22.14 2.91 -2.67
N GLY A 138 22.56 4.14 -2.39
CA GLY A 138 22.30 5.30 -3.26
C GLY A 138 23.06 5.25 -4.59
N ASP A 139 23.65 4.10 -4.94
CA ASP A 139 24.40 3.88 -6.18
C ASP A 139 23.47 3.57 -7.35
N ASN A 140 23.89 4.00 -8.53
CA ASN A 140 23.01 4.34 -9.67
C ASN A 140 22.33 3.18 -10.42
N LEU A 141 22.19 1.97 -9.84
CA LEU A 141 21.66 0.79 -10.52
C LEU A 141 20.66 -0.01 -9.65
N MET A 142 19.44 -0.22 -10.15
CA MET A 142 18.46 -1.18 -9.61
C MET A 142 18.32 -2.37 -10.56
N GLN A 143 18.14 -3.59 -10.04
CA GLN A 143 17.97 -4.78 -10.89
C GLN A 143 16.53 -5.28 -10.85
N VAL A 144 15.89 -5.41 -12.02
CA VAL A 144 14.50 -5.87 -12.17
C VAL A 144 14.47 -6.96 -13.24
N ASN A 145 13.97 -8.15 -12.91
CA ASN A 145 13.93 -9.32 -13.80
C ASN A 145 15.28 -9.68 -14.46
N GLY A 146 16.40 -9.37 -13.79
CA GLY A 146 17.77 -9.58 -14.30
C GLY A 146 18.35 -8.40 -15.08
N ASN A 147 17.51 -7.50 -15.60
CA ASN A 147 17.93 -6.28 -16.29
C ASN A 147 18.30 -5.19 -15.28
N VAL A 148 19.31 -4.38 -15.63
CA VAL A 148 19.87 -3.36 -14.74
C VAL A 148 19.36 -1.99 -15.17
N LEU A 149 18.37 -1.48 -14.45
CA LEU A 149 17.85 -0.12 -14.60
C LEU A 149 18.81 0.88 -13.96
N THR A 150 19.04 1.99 -14.64
CA THR A 150 19.66 3.17 -14.06
C THR A 150 18.71 3.84 -13.07
N TRP A 151 19.27 4.54 -12.08
CA TRP A 151 18.47 5.43 -11.22
C TRP A 151 17.78 6.55 -11.99
N GLY A 152 18.19 6.85 -13.24
CA GLY A 152 17.49 7.78 -14.13
C GLY A 152 16.12 7.26 -14.55
N GLU A 153 16.06 6.02 -15.05
CA GLU A 153 14.81 5.36 -15.45
C GLU A 153 13.88 5.13 -14.25
N VAL A 154 14.44 4.73 -13.09
CA VAL A 154 13.69 4.61 -11.84
C VAL A 154 13.16 5.96 -11.37
N ALA A 155 13.97 7.02 -11.43
CA ALA A 155 13.54 8.37 -11.06
C ALA A 155 12.45 8.90 -12.00
N GLU A 156 12.50 8.61 -13.30
CA GLU A 156 11.42 8.92 -14.23
C GLU A 156 10.13 8.20 -13.82
N CYS A 157 10.20 6.91 -13.49
CA CYS A 157 9.03 6.16 -13.01
C CYS A 157 8.47 6.67 -11.67
N VAL A 158 9.32 7.12 -10.75
CA VAL A 158 8.88 7.80 -9.52
C VAL A 158 8.25 9.17 -9.83
N ALA A 159 8.82 9.95 -10.76
CA ALA A 159 8.27 11.24 -11.18
C ALA A 159 6.87 11.10 -11.80
N VAL A 160 6.63 9.99 -12.50
CA VAL A 160 5.34 9.63 -13.11
C VAL A 160 4.36 9.09 -12.07
N GLY A 161 4.78 8.13 -11.23
CA GLY A 161 3.91 7.41 -10.31
C GLY A 161 3.63 8.13 -8.98
N VAL A 162 4.45 9.10 -8.59
CA VAL A 162 4.36 9.81 -7.30
C VAL A 162 4.54 11.32 -7.45
N GLY A 163 5.35 11.77 -8.42
CA GLY A 163 5.61 13.17 -8.71
C GLY A 163 7.09 13.56 -8.56
N ALA A 164 7.48 14.68 -9.16
CA ALA A 164 8.86 15.18 -9.07
C ALA A 164 9.30 15.48 -7.62
N ASP A 165 8.38 15.86 -6.74
CA ASP A 165 8.62 16.04 -5.30
C ASP A 165 9.14 14.75 -4.64
N ALA A 166 8.70 13.58 -5.12
CA ALA A 166 9.18 12.30 -4.61
C ALA A 166 10.62 12.00 -5.06
N VAL A 167 10.93 12.26 -6.32
CA VAL A 167 12.29 12.17 -6.83
C VAL A 167 13.22 13.10 -6.05
N PHE A 168 12.78 14.34 -5.79
CA PHE A 168 13.59 15.29 -5.02
C PHE A 168 13.74 14.88 -3.54
N ALA A 169 12.69 14.33 -2.91
CA ALA A 169 12.78 13.84 -1.53
C ALA A 169 13.70 12.62 -1.39
N LEU A 170 13.72 11.71 -2.37
CA LEU A 170 14.57 10.53 -2.38
C LEU A 170 16.03 10.89 -2.74
N SER A 171 16.24 11.61 -3.85
CA SER A 171 17.59 11.98 -4.36
C SER A 171 18.25 13.14 -3.62
N GLY A 172 17.47 14.06 -3.05
CA GLY A 172 17.96 15.16 -2.21
C GLY A 172 18.24 14.75 -0.76
N SER A 173 17.92 13.50 -0.38
CA SER A 173 18.37 12.97 0.90
C SER A 173 19.88 12.72 0.86
N GLY A 174 20.61 13.14 1.89
CA GLY A 174 22.02 12.78 2.07
C GLY A 174 22.22 11.31 2.50
N ALA A 175 21.19 10.47 2.38
CA ALA A 175 21.22 9.07 2.79
C ALA A 175 21.86 8.23 1.67
N THR A 176 23.10 7.81 1.90
CA THR A 176 23.83 6.88 1.01
C THR A 176 23.23 5.48 0.97
N ALA A 177 22.25 5.19 1.82
CA ALA A 177 21.71 3.87 2.05
C ALA A 177 20.27 3.99 2.61
N TRP A 178 19.28 3.37 1.96
CA TRP A 178 17.88 3.37 2.38
C TRP A 178 17.42 1.98 2.85
N THR A 179 16.72 1.90 3.99
CA THR A 179 16.05 0.65 4.42
C THR A 179 14.66 0.52 3.78
N ALA A 180 14.14 -0.70 3.67
CA ALA A 180 12.77 -0.92 3.16
C ALA A 180 11.73 -0.09 3.93
N ALA A 181 11.81 -0.07 5.27
CA ALA A 181 10.99 0.79 6.13
C ALA A 181 11.07 2.28 5.76
N ALA A 182 12.28 2.81 5.50
CA ALA A 182 12.46 4.21 5.14
C ALA A 182 11.90 4.51 3.74
N LEU A 183 12.10 3.63 2.76
CA LEU A 183 11.52 3.75 1.41
C LEU A 183 9.99 3.72 1.46
N THR A 184 9.41 2.74 2.15
CA THR A 184 7.95 2.63 2.34
C THR A 184 7.37 3.89 2.97
N ARG A 185 8.00 4.43 4.03
CA ARG A 185 7.55 5.65 4.69
C ARG A 185 7.67 6.88 3.80
N ALA A 186 8.78 7.04 3.08
CA ALA A 186 8.95 8.13 2.13
C ALA A 186 7.90 8.05 1.00
N PHE A 187 7.83 6.91 0.30
CA PHE A 187 6.88 6.69 -0.78
C PHE A 187 5.43 6.91 -0.33
N SER A 188 5.01 6.28 0.78
CA SER A 188 3.65 6.42 1.29
C SER A 188 3.35 7.85 1.71
N ALA A 189 4.27 8.56 2.38
CA ALA A 189 4.06 9.95 2.80
C ALA A 189 3.79 10.90 1.64
N ILE A 190 4.41 10.66 0.47
CA ILE A 190 4.22 11.51 -0.71
C ILE A 190 2.97 11.07 -1.48
N ALA A 191 2.81 9.76 -1.75
CA ALA A 191 1.68 9.22 -2.49
C ALA A 191 0.32 9.38 -1.75
N LYS A 192 0.32 9.39 -0.41
CA LYS A 192 -0.91 9.56 0.39
C LYS A 192 -1.42 11.00 0.49
N ARG A 193 -0.67 11.98 -0.04
CA ARG A 193 -0.90 13.42 0.16
C ARG A 193 -2.28 13.92 -0.30
N PHE A 194 -2.86 13.31 -1.34
CA PHE A 194 -4.11 13.79 -1.95
C PHE A 194 -5.27 12.79 -1.93
N LEU A 195 -4.97 11.49 -1.87
CA LEU A 195 -5.97 10.42 -1.91
C LEU A 195 -5.79 9.36 -0.80
N GLY A 196 -4.97 9.64 0.23
CA GLY A 196 -4.72 8.71 1.33
C GLY A 196 -4.16 7.36 0.84
N PRO A 197 -4.57 6.23 1.44
CA PRO A 197 -4.15 4.89 0.99
C PRO A 197 -4.44 4.60 -0.48
N ILE A 198 -5.51 5.18 -1.04
CA ILE A 198 -5.90 5.01 -2.46
C ILE A 198 -4.91 5.71 -3.40
N GLY A 199 -4.34 6.84 -2.96
CA GLY A 199 -3.22 7.48 -3.67
C GLY A 199 -2.02 6.55 -3.76
N VAL A 200 -1.69 5.86 -2.67
CA VAL A 200 -0.63 4.84 -2.65
C VAL A 200 -0.94 3.68 -3.59
N ALA A 201 -2.16 3.13 -3.56
CA ALA A 201 -2.57 2.04 -4.43
C ALA A 201 -2.43 2.39 -5.93
N ILE A 202 -2.85 3.59 -6.33
CA ILE A 202 -2.69 4.09 -7.70
C ILE A 202 -1.20 4.34 -8.02
N ALA A 203 -0.43 4.88 -7.07
CA ALA A 203 0.99 5.16 -7.23
C ALA A 203 1.80 3.88 -7.45
N VAL A 204 1.64 2.84 -6.62
CA VAL A 204 2.43 1.59 -6.75
C VAL A 204 2.14 0.86 -8.06
N VAL A 205 0.88 0.79 -8.51
CA VAL A 205 0.59 0.18 -9.83
C VAL A 205 1.09 1.04 -10.98
N THR A 206 1.09 2.36 -10.87
CA THR A 206 1.60 3.24 -11.92
C THR A 206 3.14 3.16 -12.01
N PHE A 207 3.81 3.16 -10.86
CA PHE A 207 5.25 2.99 -10.72
C PHE A 207 5.73 1.62 -11.23
N GLY A 208 5.11 0.52 -10.78
CA GLY A 208 5.48 -0.84 -11.17
C GLY A 208 5.30 -1.09 -12.67
N VAL A 209 4.29 -0.45 -13.30
CA VAL A 209 4.12 -0.50 -14.77
C VAL A 209 5.24 0.21 -15.49
N CYS A 210 5.62 1.41 -15.05
CA CYS A 210 6.72 2.13 -15.68
C CYS A 210 8.04 1.36 -15.53
N ILE A 211 8.35 0.83 -14.34
CA ILE A 211 9.53 -0.01 -14.13
C ILE A 211 9.50 -1.25 -15.04
N ALA A 212 8.35 -1.91 -15.18
CA ALA A 212 8.21 -3.06 -16.08
C ALA A 212 8.35 -2.68 -17.56
N GLN A 213 8.11 -1.43 -17.96
CA GLN A 213 8.37 -0.95 -19.32
C GLN A 213 9.87 -0.70 -19.52
N GLN A 214 10.49 0.12 -18.66
CA GLN A 214 11.95 0.40 -18.72
C GLN A 214 12.79 -0.89 -18.63
N ALA A 215 12.31 -1.93 -17.92
CA ALA A 215 13.01 -3.21 -17.81
C ALA A 215 12.86 -4.14 -19.02
N ASN A 216 12.09 -3.77 -20.05
CA ASN A 216 11.91 -4.54 -21.29
C ASN A 216 12.39 -3.79 -22.56
N ASP A 217 12.86 -2.55 -22.43
CA ASP A 217 13.48 -1.75 -23.50
C ASP A 217 15.01 -1.97 -23.60
#